data_AF-A0AAN8Z1P2-F1
#
_entry.id   AF-A0AAN8Z1P2-F1
#
_cell.length_a   1.000
_cell.length_b   1.000
_cell.length_c   1.000
_cell.angle_alpha   90.00
_cell.angle_beta   90.00
_cell.angle_gamma   90.00
#
_symmetry.space_group_name_H-M   'P 1'
#
loop_
_entity.id
_entity.type
_entity.pdbx_description
1 polymer ?
#
loop_
_entity_poly.entity_id
_entity_poly.type
_entity_poly.pdbx_seq_one_letter_code
_entity_poly.pdbx_strand_id
1 'polypeptide(L)'
;MLSLGGGAGSYYLNSSVDARHVTTSLWNNFLGGHSSCRPLGNVVLAGIDFDIEGGTNPYWDDIARYSKRGKKVYLTAAPQCPFRDAWVGGSLKTGLFDYSSMPILICEITNPEDAWKQCTSAITAKKIFLGLPAAPDAAGSGFIPVSDIKLKVLQAIKGSSKYGGVMLRSKY
;
A
#
# COMPACT_ATOMS: atom_id res chain seq x y z
N MET A 1 -6.16 -5.58 7.90
CA MET A 1 -5.30 -6.20 6.87
C MET A 1 -4.01 -6.61 7.55
N LEU A 2 -3.22 -7.49 6.93
CA LEU A 2 -1.83 -7.73 7.32
C LEU A 2 -0.92 -6.94 6.37
N SER A 3 -0.08 -6.06 6.91
CA SER A 3 0.91 -5.34 6.09
C SER A 3 2.20 -6.14 5.99
N LEU A 4 2.71 -6.28 4.77
CA LEU A 4 3.97 -6.94 4.45
C LEU A 4 5.03 -5.89 4.19
N GLY A 5 6.22 -6.13 4.72
CA GLY A 5 7.38 -5.27 4.52
C GLY A 5 7.58 -4.29 5.67
N GLY A 6 7.56 -3.00 5.36
CA GLY A 6 7.99 -1.87 6.18
C GLY A 6 9.47 -1.55 5.98
N GLY A 7 9.90 -0.40 6.48
CA GLY A 7 11.28 0.10 6.34
C GLY A 7 12.39 -0.72 7.05
N ALA A 8 12.05 -1.83 7.71
CA ALA A 8 13.00 -2.73 8.36
C ALA A 8 12.68 -4.20 8.06
N GLY A 9 13.72 -5.01 7.92
CA GLY A 9 13.61 -6.45 7.69
C GLY A 9 14.43 -6.93 6.50
N SER A 10 14.50 -8.25 6.35
CA SER A 10 15.22 -8.93 5.25
C SER A 10 14.25 -9.76 4.41
N TYR A 11 13.15 -9.15 3.99
CA TYR A 11 12.15 -9.78 3.14
C TYR A 11 12.54 -9.69 1.67
N TYR A 12 12.34 -10.78 0.93
CA TYR A 12 12.58 -10.84 -0.52
C TYR A 12 11.78 -11.99 -1.12
N LEU A 13 11.71 -12.02 -2.45
CA LEU A 13 11.14 -13.10 -3.23
C LEU A 13 12.15 -13.52 -4.29
N ASN A 14 12.44 -14.81 -4.39
CA ASN A 14 13.46 -15.30 -5.31
C ASN A 14 12.89 -15.89 -6.61
N SER A 15 11.58 -16.15 -6.67
CA SER A 15 10.91 -16.65 -7.88
C SER A 15 9.39 -16.52 -7.78
N SER A 16 8.70 -16.75 -8.91
CA SER A 16 7.22 -16.88 -8.91
C SER A 16 6.73 -18.04 -8.04
N VAL A 17 7.50 -19.13 -7.95
CA VAL A 17 7.16 -20.29 -7.09
C VAL A 17 7.26 -19.90 -5.62
N ASP A 18 8.28 -19.14 -5.26
CA ASP A 18 8.44 -18.59 -3.91
C ASP A 18 7.27 -17.65 -3.55
N ALA A 19 6.90 -16.74 -4.45
CA ALA A 19 5.72 -15.90 -4.29
C ALA A 19 4.42 -16.70 -4.09
N ARG A 20 4.26 -17.83 -4.78
CA ARG A 20 3.13 -18.75 -4.58
C ARG A 20 3.16 -19.41 -3.20
N HIS A 21 4.33 -19.85 -2.74
CA HIS A 21 4.50 -20.44 -1.40
C HIS A 21 4.19 -19.42 -0.30
N VAL A 22 4.73 -18.20 -0.42
CA VAL A 22 4.40 -17.09 0.48
C VAL A 22 2.90 -16.81 0.49
N THR A 23 2.26 -16.71 -0.68
CA THR A 23 0.81 -16.49 -0.77
C THR A 23 0.00 -17.61 -0.09
N THR A 24 0.43 -18.86 -0.24
CA THR A 24 -0.20 -20.02 0.42
C THR A 24 -0.04 -19.94 1.93
N SER A 25 1.14 -19.55 2.41
CA SER A 25 1.39 -19.34 3.83
C SER A 25 0.53 -18.21 4.40
N LEU A 26 0.42 -17.08 3.69
CA LEU A 26 -0.46 -15.97 4.07
C LEU A 26 -1.92 -16.41 4.16
N TRP A 27 -2.36 -17.19 3.17
CA TRP A 27 -3.72 -17.73 3.14
C TRP A 27 -4.04 -18.58 4.37
N ASN A 28 -3.14 -19.51 4.70
CA ASN A 28 -3.31 -20.49 5.77
C ASN A 28 -3.16 -19.91 7.18
N ASN A 29 -2.30 -18.91 7.35
CA ASN A 29 -1.96 -18.37 8.67
C ASN A 29 -2.77 -17.13 9.05
N PHE A 30 -3.22 -16.33 8.08
CA PHE A 30 -3.84 -15.03 8.36
C PHE A 30 -5.20 -14.80 7.67
N LEU A 31 -5.47 -15.51 6.57
CA LEU A 31 -6.72 -15.38 5.82
C LEU A 31 -7.60 -16.62 6.06
N GLY A 32 -8.38 -17.02 5.05
CA GLY A 32 -9.42 -18.04 5.16
C GLY A 32 -8.96 -19.49 5.03
N GLY A 33 -7.64 -19.74 5.01
CA GLY A 33 -7.07 -21.09 5.06
C GLY A 33 -6.95 -21.63 6.48
N HIS A 34 -6.24 -22.74 6.63
CA HIS A 34 -6.05 -23.43 7.90
C HIS A 34 -4.57 -23.68 8.20
N SER A 35 -4.19 -23.50 9.45
CA SER A 35 -2.87 -23.79 10.01
C SER A 35 -3.06 -24.17 11.48
N SER A 36 -2.29 -25.12 11.97
CA SER A 36 -2.32 -25.54 13.39
C SER A 36 -1.81 -24.46 14.33
N CYS A 37 -0.99 -23.53 13.83
CA CYS A 37 -0.43 -22.42 14.61
C CYS A 37 -0.62 -21.11 13.83
N ARG A 38 -1.74 -20.43 14.10
CA ARG A 38 -2.03 -19.12 13.50
C ARG A 38 -1.49 -18.00 14.41
N PRO A 39 -0.61 -17.11 13.92
CA PRO A 39 0.03 -16.10 14.77
C PRO A 39 -0.94 -15.12 15.45
N LEU A 40 -2.08 -14.83 14.80
CA LEU A 40 -3.13 -13.95 15.34
C LEU A 40 -4.36 -14.75 15.81
N GLY A 41 -4.18 -16.04 16.09
CA GLY A 41 -5.25 -16.96 16.42
C GLY A 41 -6.25 -17.17 15.27
N ASN A 42 -7.51 -17.42 15.62
CA ASN A 42 -8.55 -17.81 14.67
C ASN A 42 -9.14 -16.63 13.87
N VAL A 43 -8.57 -15.43 13.99
CA VAL A 43 -9.04 -14.27 13.23
C VAL A 43 -8.71 -14.45 11.75
N VAL A 44 -9.70 -14.19 10.90
CA VAL A 44 -9.54 -14.12 9.44
C VAL A 44 -9.44 -12.66 9.05
N LEU A 45 -8.27 -12.23 8.59
CA LEU A 45 -8.07 -10.87 8.11
C LEU A 45 -8.75 -10.67 6.76
N ALA A 46 -9.17 -9.43 6.51
CA ALA A 46 -9.85 -9.06 5.27
C ALA A 46 -8.92 -9.04 4.04
N GLY A 47 -7.61 -8.95 4.23
CA GLY A 47 -6.70 -8.63 3.14
C GLY A 47 -5.24 -8.47 3.53
N ILE A 48 -4.44 -8.23 2.49
CA ILE A 48 -2.99 -8.05 2.55
C ILE A 48 -2.67 -6.63 2.07
N ASP A 49 -1.80 -5.95 2.80
CA ASP A 49 -1.25 -4.64 2.48
C ASP A 49 0.22 -4.78 2.08
N PHE A 50 0.63 -4.09 1.02
CA PHE A 50 1.96 -4.15 0.44
C PHE A 50 2.68 -2.85 0.77
N ASP A 51 3.44 -2.86 1.87
CA ASP A 51 4.34 -1.78 2.29
C ASP A 51 5.78 -2.19 1.97
N ILE A 52 6.06 -2.47 0.70
CA ILE A 52 7.38 -2.98 0.28
C ILE A 52 8.32 -1.81 0.11
N GLU A 53 9.30 -1.71 1.01
CA GLU A 53 10.26 -0.62 1.10
C GLU A 53 11.72 -1.05 0.78
N GLY A 54 11.93 -2.34 0.44
CA GLY A 54 13.26 -2.90 0.23
C GLY A 54 13.28 -4.35 -0.27
N GLY A 55 14.46 -4.97 -0.26
CA GLY A 55 14.66 -6.36 -0.67
C GLY A 55 14.83 -6.53 -2.17
N THR A 56 13.99 -7.36 -2.79
CA THR A 56 14.00 -7.64 -4.24
C THR A 56 12.78 -7.03 -4.92
N ASN A 57 12.95 -6.45 -6.11
CA ASN A 57 11.85 -5.88 -6.90
C ASN A 57 10.89 -6.90 -7.55
N PRO A 58 11.33 -8.06 -8.08
CA PRO A 58 10.43 -8.94 -8.82
C PRO A 58 9.46 -9.72 -7.92
N TYR A 59 8.40 -10.26 -8.55
CA TYR A 59 7.46 -11.26 -8.03
C TYR A 59 6.41 -10.78 -7.01
N TRP A 60 6.43 -9.52 -6.56
CA TRP A 60 5.33 -8.98 -5.75
C TRP A 60 3.99 -9.00 -6.50
N ASP A 61 4.03 -8.82 -7.81
CA ASP A 61 2.87 -8.89 -8.68
C ASP A 61 2.31 -10.32 -8.80
N ASP A 62 3.15 -11.33 -8.62
CA ASP A 62 2.70 -12.72 -8.48
C ASP A 62 1.95 -12.96 -7.18
N ILE A 63 2.38 -12.39 -6.04
CA ILE A 63 1.59 -12.46 -4.79
C ILE A 63 0.20 -11.86 -5.00
N ALA A 64 0.12 -10.69 -5.67
CA ALA A 64 -1.17 -10.07 -5.98
C ALA A 64 -2.06 -10.98 -6.85
N ARG A 65 -1.49 -11.58 -7.91
CA ARG A 65 -2.20 -12.51 -8.79
C ARG A 65 -2.66 -13.77 -8.07
N TYR A 66 -1.80 -14.40 -7.27
CA TYR A 66 -2.16 -15.61 -6.53
C TYR A 66 -3.19 -15.33 -5.43
N SER A 67 -3.13 -14.16 -4.78
CA SER A 67 -4.07 -13.77 -3.72
C SER A 67 -5.51 -13.56 -4.23
N LYS A 68 -5.68 -13.25 -5.52
CA LYS A 68 -6.99 -13.06 -6.15
C LYS A 68 -7.58 -14.32 -6.80
N ARG A 69 -6.91 -15.47 -6.71
CA ARG A 69 -7.42 -16.76 -7.22
C ARG A 69 -8.37 -17.41 -6.21
N GLY A 70 -9.61 -16.91 -6.11
CA GLY A 70 -10.67 -17.54 -5.32
C GLY A 70 -11.48 -16.57 -4.47
N LYS A 71 -11.44 -16.75 -3.14
CA LYS A 71 -12.22 -15.94 -2.18
C LYS A 71 -11.79 -14.47 -2.21
N LYS A 72 -12.71 -13.58 -1.81
CA LYS A 72 -12.47 -12.14 -1.78
C LYS A 72 -11.41 -11.77 -0.73
N VAL A 73 -10.22 -11.41 -1.21
CA VAL A 73 -9.10 -10.84 -0.41
C VAL A 73 -8.92 -9.40 -0.85
N TYR A 74 -8.96 -8.45 0.09
CA TYR A 74 -8.61 -7.06 -0.21
C TYR A 74 -7.10 -6.95 -0.41
N LEU A 75 -6.68 -6.25 -1.46
CA LEU A 75 -5.28 -5.92 -1.67
C LEU A 75 -5.09 -4.42 -1.57
N THR A 76 -4.16 -4.01 -0.72
CA THR A 76 -3.75 -2.61 -0.57
C THR A 76 -2.25 -2.47 -0.78
N ALA A 77 -1.80 -1.28 -1.19
CA ALA A 77 -0.38 -0.98 -1.34
C ALA A 77 -0.07 0.41 -0.78
N ALA A 78 1.13 0.56 -0.26
CA ALA A 78 1.71 1.82 0.20
C ALA A 78 2.97 2.14 -0.64
N PRO A 79 2.82 2.48 -1.94
CA PRO A 79 3.96 2.86 -2.77
C PRO A 79 4.68 4.08 -2.18
N GLN A 80 6.01 4.10 -2.29
CA GLN A 80 6.85 5.25 -1.98
C GLN A 80 6.88 6.27 -3.13
N CYS A 81 7.46 7.43 -2.83
CA CYS A 81 7.89 8.42 -3.82
C CYS A 81 9.38 8.21 -4.16
N PRO A 82 9.84 8.55 -5.37
CA PRO A 82 9.11 9.20 -6.46
C PRO A 82 8.14 8.28 -7.22
N PHE A 83 7.29 8.89 -8.03
CA PHE A 83 6.32 8.22 -8.89
C PHE A 83 6.96 7.15 -9.80
N ARG A 84 6.28 6.00 -9.96
CA ARG A 84 6.84 4.69 -10.37
C ARG A 84 7.69 4.07 -9.27
N ASP A 85 7.01 3.77 -8.17
CA ASP A 85 7.59 3.02 -7.06
C ASP A 85 8.33 1.77 -7.56
N ALA A 86 9.58 1.62 -7.11
CA ALA A 86 10.50 0.59 -7.58
C ALA A 86 10.09 -0.83 -7.14
N TRP A 87 9.31 -0.94 -6.08
CA TRP A 87 9.00 -2.17 -5.38
C TRP A 87 7.62 -2.73 -5.76
N VAL A 88 6.57 -1.92 -5.60
CA VAL A 88 5.16 -2.29 -5.84
C VAL A 88 4.60 -1.74 -7.16
N GLY A 89 5.39 -0.99 -7.94
CA GLY A 89 4.94 -0.44 -9.23
C GLY A 89 4.49 -1.50 -10.22
N GLY A 90 5.16 -2.66 -10.26
CA GLY A 90 4.73 -3.82 -11.06
C GLY A 90 3.41 -4.41 -10.57
N SER A 91 3.26 -4.53 -9.26
CA SER A 91 2.03 -5.03 -8.60
C SER A 91 0.83 -4.14 -8.90
N LEU A 92 0.98 -2.81 -8.80
CA LEU A 92 -0.10 -1.86 -9.07
C LEU A 92 -0.59 -1.93 -10.53
N LYS A 93 0.30 -2.20 -11.50
CA LYS A 93 -0.06 -2.34 -12.92
C LYS A 93 -0.98 -3.54 -13.19
N THR A 94 -1.05 -4.52 -12.29
CA THR A 94 -1.95 -5.67 -12.44
C THR A 94 -3.43 -5.27 -12.38
N GLY A 95 -3.76 -4.10 -11.80
CA GLY A 95 -5.13 -3.66 -11.59
C GLY A 95 -5.91 -4.44 -10.52
N LEU A 96 -5.20 -5.24 -9.72
CA LEU A 96 -5.81 -6.09 -8.69
C LEU A 96 -5.99 -5.40 -7.34
N PHE A 97 -5.41 -4.21 -7.15
CA PHE A 97 -5.43 -3.50 -5.87
C PHE A 97 -6.75 -2.75 -5.66
N ASP A 98 -7.34 -2.97 -4.49
CA ASP A 98 -8.58 -2.30 -4.09
C ASP A 98 -8.28 -0.88 -3.62
N TYR A 99 -7.25 -0.71 -2.81
CA TYR A 99 -6.84 0.59 -2.26
C TYR A 99 -5.35 0.81 -2.47
N SER A 100 -4.94 2.06 -2.66
CA SER A 100 -3.54 2.45 -2.64
C SER A 100 -3.38 3.67 -1.75
N SER A 101 -2.40 3.68 -0.87
CA SER A 101 -2.10 4.80 0.01
C SER A 101 -0.81 5.47 -0.44
N MET A 102 -0.90 6.73 -0.82
CA MET A 102 0.23 7.45 -1.41
C MET A 102 0.75 8.52 -0.45
N PRO A 103 2.04 8.51 -0.06
CA PRO A 103 2.59 9.56 0.78
C PRO A 103 2.45 10.92 0.10
N ILE A 104 2.11 11.95 0.88
CA ILE A 104 1.90 13.32 0.35
C ILE A 104 3.19 14.02 -0.09
N LEU A 105 4.35 13.38 0.00
CA LEU A 105 5.62 14.09 -0.09
C LEU A 105 6.27 14.07 -1.47
N ILE A 106 6.27 15.26 -2.07
CA ILE A 106 7.39 15.83 -2.82
C ILE A 106 7.91 14.99 -4.02
N CYS A 107 7.02 14.43 -4.82
CA CYS A 107 7.40 14.15 -6.22
C CYS A 107 7.60 15.49 -6.94
N GLU A 108 8.70 16.21 -6.69
CA GLU A 108 9.24 17.39 -7.41
C GLU A 108 8.28 18.54 -7.80
N ILE A 109 7.01 18.45 -7.42
CA ILE A 109 5.90 19.29 -7.89
C ILE A 109 5.42 20.10 -6.69
N THR A 110 5.51 21.40 -6.83
CA THR A 110 5.15 22.40 -5.82
C THR A 110 3.63 22.52 -5.60
N ASN A 111 2.81 21.98 -6.51
CA ASN A 111 1.34 22.02 -6.47
C ASN A 111 0.71 20.67 -6.05
N PRO A 112 -0.02 20.58 -4.91
CA PRO A 112 -0.70 19.36 -4.47
C PRO A 112 -1.70 18.77 -5.46
N GLU A 113 -2.38 19.61 -6.25
CA GLU A 113 -3.36 19.14 -7.23
C GLU A 113 -2.69 18.42 -8.40
N ASP A 114 -1.60 18.98 -8.91
CA ASP A 114 -0.84 18.40 -10.02
C ASP A 114 -0.13 17.12 -9.59
N ALA A 115 0.45 17.12 -8.38
CA ALA A 115 1.01 15.93 -7.77
C ALA A 115 -0.04 14.82 -7.66
N TRP A 116 -1.25 15.14 -7.18
CA TRP A 116 -2.35 14.18 -7.10
C TRP A 116 -2.78 13.67 -8.47
N LYS A 117 -2.95 14.54 -9.47
CA LYS A 117 -3.34 14.13 -10.84
C LYS A 117 -2.30 13.21 -11.47
N GLN A 118 -1.02 13.57 -11.37
CA GLN A 118 0.07 12.75 -11.91
C GLN A 118 0.05 11.36 -11.23
N CYS A 119 0.01 11.34 -9.90
CA CYS A 119 -0.02 10.15 -9.08
C CYS A 119 -1.19 9.22 -9.41
N THR A 120 -2.40 9.78 -9.44
CA THR A 120 -3.63 9.01 -9.69
C THR A 120 -3.75 8.53 -11.14
N SER A 121 -3.02 9.11 -12.09
CA SER A 121 -3.05 8.70 -13.50
C SER A 121 -2.37 7.36 -13.77
N ALA A 122 -1.27 7.00 -13.08
CA ALA A 122 -0.58 5.73 -13.31
C ALA A 122 -0.92 4.63 -12.31
N ILE A 123 -1.70 4.93 -11.27
CA ILE A 123 -2.12 3.91 -10.30
C ILE A 123 -3.46 3.32 -10.71
N THR A 124 -3.44 2.01 -10.93
CA THR A 124 -4.63 1.20 -11.15
C THR A 124 -5.10 0.61 -9.82
N ALA A 125 -5.84 1.42 -9.05
CA ALA A 125 -6.54 1.00 -7.84
C ALA A 125 -7.96 1.61 -7.82
N LYS A 126 -8.89 0.99 -7.09
CA LYS A 126 -10.28 1.48 -7.03
C LYS A 126 -10.38 2.81 -6.30
N LYS A 127 -9.67 2.95 -5.18
CA LYS A 127 -9.54 4.21 -4.45
C LYS A 127 -8.10 4.45 -4.03
N ILE A 128 -7.74 5.72 -3.94
CA ILE A 128 -6.42 6.21 -3.57
C ILE A 128 -6.59 7.06 -2.31
N PHE A 129 -5.77 6.76 -1.30
CA PHE A 129 -5.72 7.44 -0.03
C PHE A 129 -4.50 8.34 0.01
N LEU A 130 -4.66 9.48 0.67
CA LEU A 130 -3.56 10.38 0.98
C LEU A 130 -2.82 9.88 2.23
N GLY A 131 -1.62 9.36 2.05
CA GLY A 131 -0.71 8.93 3.12
C GLY A 131 0.01 10.11 3.77
N LEU A 132 -0.04 10.18 5.09
CA LEU A 132 0.52 11.28 5.88
C LEU A 132 1.18 10.73 7.16
N PRO A 133 2.30 11.32 7.61
CA PRO A 133 2.75 11.14 8.97
C PRO A 133 1.70 11.70 9.95
N ALA A 134 1.39 10.95 11.00
CA ALA A 134 0.41 11.33 12.03
C ALA A 134 0.95 12.42 12.97
N ALA A 135 2.27 12.50 13.12
CA ALA A 135 2.99 13.43 13.98
C ALA A 135 4.33 13.85 13.33
N PRO A 136 4.94 14.97 13.75
CA PRO A 136 6.25 15.39 13.26
C PRO A 136 7.32 14.30 13.36
N ASP A 137 7.32 13.54 14.46
CA ASP A 137 8.33 12.53 14.74
C ASP A 137 8.03 11.17 14.09
N ALA A 138 6.88 11.03 13.40
CA ALA A 138 6.47 9.77 12.79
C ALA A 138 7.18 9.49 11.45
N ALA A 139 7.87 10.48 10.90
CA ALA A 139 8.68 10.37 9.68
C ALA A 139 9.79 11.42 9.71
N GLY A 140 10.91 11.17 9.00
CA GLY A 140 12.01 12.15 8.91
C GLY A 140 11.62 13.47 8.23
N SER A 141 10.52 13.49 7.49
CA SER A 141 9.95 14.69 6.88
C SER A 141 8.46 14.50 6.57
N GLY A 142 7.76 15.60 6.27
CA GLY A 142 6.47 15.51 5.60
C GLY A 142 5.22 15.48 6.44
N PHE A 143 5.37 15.68 7.73
CA PHE A 143 4.26 16.11 8.55
C PHE A 143 3.70 17.44 8.02
N ILE A 144 2.38 17.50 7.87
CA ILE A 144 1.66 18.72 7.48
C ILE A 144 0.65 19.02 8.59
N PRO A 145 0.60 20.25 9.13
CA PRO A 145 -0.42 20.64 10.08
C PRO A 145 -1.84 20.42 9.53
N VAL A 146 -2.76 20.01 10.39
CA VAL A 146 -4.16 19.71 10.01
C VAL A 146 -4.84 20.90 9.32
N SER A 147 -4.54 22.13 9.74
CA SER A 147 -5.03 23.36 9.11
C SER A 147 -4.61 23.44 7.64
N ASP A 148 -3.33 23.19 7.36
CA ASP A 148 -2.78 23.20 6.00
C ASP A 148 -3.33 22.06 5.15
N ILE A 149 -3.51 20.86 5.72
CA ILE A 149 -4.16 19.74 5.01
C ILE A 149 -5.58 20.15 4.56
N LYS A 150 -6.36 20.76 5.46
CA LYS A 150 -7.74 21.16 5.16
C LYS A 150 -7.80 22.25 4.09
N LEU A 151 -6.91 23.24 4.15
CA LEU A 151 -6.94 24.42 3.29
C LEU A 151 -6.27 24.18 1.93
N LYS A 152 -5.10 23.53 1.91
CA LYS A 152 -4.24 23.47 0.72
C LYS A 152 -4.36 22.16 -0.06
N VAL A 153 -4.65 21.06 0.63
CA VAL A 153 -4.59 19.72 0.04
C VAL A 153 -5.98 19.17 -0.23
N LEU A 154 -6.82 19.10 0.80
CA LEU A 154 -8.11 18.44 0.70
C LEU A 154 -9.07 19.17 -0.24
N GLN A 155 -8.95 20.49 -0.37
CA GLN A 155 -9.71 21.23 -1.38
C GLN A 155 -9.36 20.79 -2.81
N ALA A 156 -8.09 20.49 -3.07
CA ALA A 156 -7.62 20.09 -4.40
C ALA A 156 -8.01 18.64 -4.75
N ILE A 157 -7.96 17.72 -3.79
CA ILE A 157 -8.05 16.27 -4.12
C ILE A 157 -9.42 15.64 -3.86
N LYS A 158 -10.26 16.21 -2.98
CA LYS A 158 -11.53 15.60 -2.57
C LYS A 158 -12.55 15.45 -3.70
N GLY A 159 -12.47 16.30 -4.73
CA GLY A 159 -13.34 16.21 -5.92
C GLY A 159 -13.01 15.04 -6.84
N SER A 160 -11.85 14.39 -6.66
CA SER A 160 -11.44 13.26 -7.49
C SER A 160 -12.28 12.02 -7.22
N SER A 161 -12.80 11.38 -8.27
CA SER A 161 -13.53 10.10 -8.15
C SER A 161 -12.66 8.96 -7.57
N LYS A 162 -11.34 9.05 -7.71
CA LYS A 162 -10.38 8.11 -7.12
C LYS A 162 -10.09 8.40 -5.64
N TYR A 163 -10.45 9.56 -5.09
CA TYR A 163 -10.20 9.87 -3.68
C TYR A 163 -10.94 8.89 -2.75
N GLY A 164 -10.18 8.26 -1.86
CA GLY A 164 -10.64 7.27 -0.88
C GLY A 164 -10.58 7.74 0.57
N GLY A 165 -9.76 8.75 0.88
CA GLY A 165 -9.58 9.24 2.24
C GLY A 165 -8.13 9.59 2.56
N VAL A 166 -7.79 9.49 3.84
CA VAL A 166 -6.44 9.72 4.39
C VAL A 166 -5.97 8.45 5.10
N MET A 167 -4.69 8.11 4.92
CA MET A 167 -3.96 7.08 5.66
C MET A 167 -2.93 7.78 6.56
N LEU A 168 -2.80 7.32 7.80
CA LEU A 168 -1.88 7.91 8.77
C LEU A 168 -0.85 6.89 9.26
N ARG A 169 0.43 7.26 9.21
CA ARG A 169 1.56 6.55 9.83
C ARG A 169 2.00 7.33 11.08
N SER A 170 1.83 6.88 12.32
CA SER A 170 1.16 5.67 12.80
C SER A 170 0.07 6.01 13.83
N LYS A 171 -0.58 4.99 14.41
CA LYS A 171 -1.61 5.16 15.47
C LYS A 171 -1.04 5.74 16.77
N TYR A 172 0.24 5.51 17.03
CA TYR A 172 0.97 5.94 18.22
C TYR A 172 2.17 6.79 17.82
#